data_AF-A0A522X788-F1
#
_entry.id   AF-A0A522X788-F1
#
_cell.length_a   1.000
_cell.length_b   1.000
_cell.length_c   1.000
_cell.angle_alpha   90.00
_cell.angle_beta   90.00
_cell.angle_gamma   90.00
#
_symmetry.space_group_name_H-M   'P 1'
#
loop_
_entity.id
_entity.type
_entity.pdbx_description
1 polymer ?
#
loop_
_entity_poly.entity_id
_entity_poly.type
_entity_poly.pdbx_seq_one_letter_code
_entity_poly.pdbx_strand_id
1 'polypeptide(L)'
;MNIILLLASLLLSATAFALPPQMPTAPSLAAKSYLLYDYTSNQVLVNQNADARMEPASLTKLMTAYLVFDALKHGTLLPEQNLTVPVAAVHNISGESRMLLKAGQSVTVGELLRGLIVQSGNDAAITLALHIAGSEAGFVD
;
A
#
# COMPACT_ATOMS: atom_id res chain seq x y z
N MET A 1 -19.73 -34.88 57.24
CA MET A 1 -18.55 -35.09 56.37
C MET A 1 -18.76 -34.57 54.95
N ASN A 2 -19.93 -34.77 54.31
CA ASN A 2 -20.13 -34.45 52.89
C ASN A 2 -20.22 -32.95 52.51
N ILE A 3 -20.73 -32.06 53.37
CA ILE A 3 -20.92 -30.63 53.03
C ILE A 3 -19.59 -29.86 52.98
N ILE A 4 -18.66 -30.16 53.89
CA ILE A 4 -17.32 -29.52 53.92
C ILE A 4 -16.50 -29.95 52.71
N LEU A 5 -16.60 -31.22 52.30
CA LEU A 5 -15.96 -31.73 51.08
C LEU A 5 -16.56 -31.09 49.81
N LEU A 6 -17.88 -30.84 49.77
CA LEU A 6 -18.55 -30.19 48.63
C LEU A 6 -18.19 -28.70 48.48
N LEU A 7 -18.04 -27.97 49.60
CA LEU A 7 -17.60 -26.57 49.62
C LEU A 7 -16.12 -26.44 49.24
N ALA A 8 -15.27 -27.37 49.66
CA ALA A 8 -13.86 -27.41 49.28
C ALA A 8 -13.68 -27.68 47.77
N SER A 9 -14.49 -28.56 47.17
CA SER A 9 -14.45 -28.79 45.72
C SER A 9 -14.95 -27.61 44.88
N LEU A 10 -15.93 -26.84 45.40
CA LEU A 10 -16.42 -25.62 44.73
C LEU A 10 -15.36 -24.50 44.73
N LEU A 11 -14.59 -24.38 45.82
CA LEU A 11 -13.51 -23.39 45.95
C LEU A 11 -12.29 -23.72 45.07
N LEU A 12 -11.98 -25.00 44.84
CA LEU A 12 -10.93 -25.41 43.90
C LEU A 12 -11.29 -25.17 42.42
N SER A 13 -12.58 -25.08 42.10
CA SER A 13 -13.05 -24.86 40.73
C SER A 13 -12.98 -23.38 40.30
N ALA A 14 -12.92 -22.46 41.27
CA ALA A 14 -12.88 -21.02 41.05
C ALA A 14 -11.48 -20.46 40.74
N THR A 15 -10.43 -21.27 40.84
CA THR A 15 -9.03 -20.88 40.56
C THR A 15 -8.51 -21.37 39.21
N ALA A 16 -9.40 -21.60 38.24
CA ALA A 16 -8.98 -21.72 36.85
C ALA A 16 -8.57 -20.33 36.34
N PHE A 17 -7.35 -19.91 36.66
CA PHE A 17 -6.72 -18.77 35.99
C PHE A 17 -6.63 -19.12 34.50
N ALA A 18 -7.47 -18.49 33.68
CA ALA A 18 -7.28 -18.51 32.25
C ALA A 18 -5.88 -17.96 31.95
N LEU A 19 -5.02 -18.78 31.34
CA LEU A 19 -3.74 -18.30 30.86
C LEU A 19 -4.01 -17.13 29.92
N PRO A 20 -3.31 -15.99 30.07
CA PRO A 20 -3.44 -14.91 29.10
C PRO A 20 -3.16 -15.47 27.71
N PRO A 21 -3.93 -15.08 26.69
CA PRO A 21 -3.72 -15.56 25.33
C PRO A 21 -2.26 -15.31 24.94
N GLN A 22 -1.52 -16.39 24.70
CA GLN A 22 -0.13 -16.30 24.30
C GLN A 22 -0.09 -15.76 22.88
N MET A 23 0.33 -14.50 22.72
CA MET A 23 0.58 -13.96 21.39
C MET A 23 1.69 -14.78 20.73
N PRO A 24 1.52 -15.20 19.47
CA PRO A 24 2.56 -15.91 18.75
C PRO A 24 3.82 -15.04 18.68
N THR A 25 4.98 -15.64 18.85
CA THR A 25 6.25 -14.95 18.63
C THR A 25 6.36 -14.56 17.15
N ALA A 26 6.83 -13.35 16.89
CA ALA A 26 7.08 -12.87 15.54
C ALA A 26 8.07 -13.79 14.80
N PRO A 27 7.84 -14.08 13.51
CA PRO A 27 8.82 -14.80 12.70
C PRO A 27 10.07 -13.94 12.49
N SER A 28 11.23 -14.58 12.41
CA SER A 28 12.43 -13.92 11.90
C SER A 28 12.34 -13.83 10.38
N LEU A 29 12.34 -12.61 9.85
CA LEU A 29 12.30 -12.36 8.40
C LEU A 29 13.66 -11.90 7.89
N ALA A 30 14.05 -12.34 6.69
CA ALA A 30 15.23 -11.86 6.00
C ALA A 30 14.96 -10.50 5.32
N ALA A 31 14.60 -9.49 6.12
CA ALA A 31 14.28 -8.13 5.67
C ALA A 31 14.95 -7.09 6.59
N LYS A 32 15.29 -5.92 6.05
CA LYS A 32 15.85 -4.80 6.84
C LYS A 32 14.79 -4.10 7.70
N SER A 33 13.55 -4.06 7.20
CA SER A 33 12.39 -3.45 7.83
C SER A 33 11.10 -4.13 7.35
N TYR A 34 10.10 -4.23 8.23
CA TYR A 34 8.75 -4.68 7.89
C TYR A 34 7.72 -4.19 8.91
N LEU A 35 6.46 -4.13 8.47
CA LEU A 35 5.30 -3.79 9.28
C LEU A 35 4.13 -4.70 8.90
N LEU A 36 3.49 -5.31 9.89
CA LEU A 36 2.17 -5.91 9.74
C LEU A 36 1.18 -5.09 10.55
N TYR A 37 0.14 -4.62 9.87
CA TYR A 37 -0.83 -3.69 10.41
C TYR A 37 -2.24 -4.15 10.07
N ASP A 38 -3.12 -4.15 11.08
CA ASP A 38 -4.55 -4.37 10.91
C ASP A 38 -5.25 -3.03 10.72
N TYR A 39 -5.80 -2.82 9.52
CA TYR A 39 -6.52 -1.61 9.15
C TYR A 39 -7.84 -1.41 9.90
N THR A 40 -8.53 -2.49 10.28
CA THR A 40 -9.84 -2.39 10.95
C THR A 40 -9.68 -1.94 12.39
N SER A 41 -8.70 -2.50 13.10
CA SER A 41 -8.42 -2.19 14.51
C SER A 41 -7.41 -1.05 14.70
N ASN A 42 -6.75 -0.61 13.62
CA ASN A 42 -5.64 0.32 13.63
C ASN A 42 -4.46 -0.17 14.50
N GLN A 43 -4.25 -1.49 14.54
CA GLN A 43 -3.24 -2.11 15.39
C GLN A 43 -2.00 -2.52 14.58
N VAL A 44 -0.82 -2.14 15.07
CA VAL A 44 0.44 -2.74 14.63
C VAL A 44 0.58 -4.12 15.30
N LEU A 45 0.56 -5.19 14.50
CA LEU A 45 0.63 -6.56 15.00
C LEU A 45 2.08 -7.01 15.20
N VAL A 46 2.96 -6.65 14.25
CA VAL A 46 4.39 -6.87 14.36
C VAL A 46 5.13 -5.83 13.52
N ASN A 47 6.30 -5.41 13.98
CA ASN A 47 7.19 -4.58 13.18
C ASN A 47 8.67 -4.88 13.47
N GLN A 48 9.51 -4.50 12.53
CA GLN A 48 10.95 -4.37 12.71
C GLN A 48 11.40 -3.13 11.94
N ASN A 49 11.99 -2.14 12.62
CA ASN A 49 12.49 -0.91 11.99
C ASN A 49 11.47 -0.21 11.08
N ALA A 50 10.17 -0.22 11.41
CA ALA A 50 9.12 0.28 10.51
C ALA A 50 9.26 1.78 10.18
N ASP A 51 9.81 2.59 11.09
CA ASP A 51 10.00 4.02 10.90
C ASP A 51 11.38 4.38 10.29
N ALA A 52 12.22 3.39 9.99
CA ALA A 52 13.52 3.63 9.40
C ALA A 52 13.37 4.20 7.98
N ARG A 53 14.13 5.26 7.67
CA ARG A 53 14.18 5.81 6.30
C ARG A 53 14.86 4.82 5.36
N MET A 54 14.14 4.44 4.32
CA MET A 54 14.56 3.47 3.31
C MET A 54 14.18 3.99 1.93
N GLU A 55 14.99 3.67 0.92
CA GLU A 55 14.65 3.97 -0.46
C GLU A 55 13.40 3.16 -0.87
N PRO A 56 12.28 3.82 -1.23
CA PRO A 56 11.03 3.12 -1.54
C PRO A 56 11.05 2.44 -2.93
N ALA A 57 11.97 2.85 -3.81
CA ALA A 57 12.00 2.44 -5.21
C ALA A 57 10.60 2.56 -5.86
N SER A 58 10.12 1.53 -6.56
CA SER A 58 8.80 1.55 -7.20
C SER A 58 7.62 1.65 -6.24
N LEU A 59 7.78 1.48 -4.91
CA LEU A 59 6.70 1.72 -3.95
C LEU A 59 6.25 3.18 -3.93
N THR A 60 7.08 4.13 -4.40
CA THR A 60 6.69 5.53 -4.63
C THR A 60 5.42 5.65 -5.48
N LYS A 61 5.20 4.72 -6.42
CA LYS A 61 4.01 4.72 -7.29
C LYS A 61 2.70 4.53 -6.53
N LEU A 62 2.72 4.04 -5.29
CA LEU A 62 1.52 4.02 -4.43
C LEU A 62 1.04 5.45 -4.15
N MET A 63 1.95 6.41 -3.94
CA MET A 63 1.59 7.81 -3.77
C MET A 63 1.11 8.43 -5.09
N THR A 64 1.76 8.10 -6.21
CA THR A 64 1.27 8.51 -7.53
C THR A 64 -0.17 8.03 -7.77
N ALA A 65 -0.45 6.75 -7.50
CA ALA A 65 -1.79 6.18 -7.63
C ALA A 65 -2.77 6.86 -6.67
N TYR A 66 -2.38 7.13 -5.43
CA TYR A 66 -3.19 7.83 -4.44
C TYR A 66 -3.67 9.20 -4.95
N LEU A 67 -2.75 10.01 -5.50
CA LEU A 67 -3.10 11.33 -6.05
C LEU A 67 -4.02 11.24 -7.27
N VAL A 68 -3.84 10.21 -8.12
CA VAL A 68 -4.74 9.99 -9.25
C VAL A 68 -6.14 9.57 -8.77
N PHE A 69 -6.24 8.70 -7.76
CA PHE A 69 -7.51 8.34 -7.14
C PHE A 69 -8.19 9.53 -6.47
N ASP A 70 -7.43 10.44 -5.87
CA ASP A 70 -7.96 11.69 -5.31
C ASP A 70 -8.54 12.59 -6.41
N ALA A 71 -7.82 12.76 -7.53
CA ALA A 71 -8.31 13.50 -8.69
C ALA A 71 -9.57 12.87 -9.31
N LEU A 72 -9.64 11.53 -9.38
CA LEU A 72 -10.84 10.80 -9.80
C LEU A 72 -12.01 11.02 -8.85
N LYS A 73 -11.76 10.98 -7.53
CA LYS A 73 -12.76 11.20 -6.49
C LYS A 73 -13.34 12.61 -6.55
N HIS A 74 -12.51 13.61 -6.83
CA HIS A 74 -12.92 15.01 -6.96
C HIS A 74 -13.45 15.36 -8.36
N GLY A 75 -13.43 14.43 -9.32
CA GLY A 75 -13.92 14.63 -10.68
C GLY A 75 -13.05 15.56 -11.53
N THR A 76 -11.84 15.90 -11.08
CA THR A 76 -10.85 16.63 -11.90
C THR A 76 -10.22 15.72 -12.95
N LEU A 77 -10.26 14.40 -12.72
CA LEU A 77 -10.05 13.36 -13.72
C LEU A 77 -11.29 12.47 -13.82
N LEU A 78 -11.57 11.95 -15.02
CA LEU A 78 -12.56 10.91 -15.28
C LEU A 78 -11.86 9.64 -15.79
N PRO A 79 -12.33 8.42 -15.45
CA PRO A 79 -11.69 7.18 -15.88
C PRO A 79 -11.61 7.01 -17.41
N GLU A 80 -12.65 7.44 -18.13
CA GLU A 80 -12.80 7.27 -19.58
C GLU A 80 -12.17 8.43 -20.38
N GLN A 81 -11.73 9.50 -19.71
CA GLN A 81 -11.09 10.60 -20.42
C GLN A 81 -9.78 10.13 -21.06
N ASN A 82 -9.52 10.64 -22.25
CA ASN A 82 -8.30 10.37 -22.97
C ASN A 82 -7.22 11.38 -22.60
N LEU A 83 -6.04 10.89 -22.22
CA LEU A 83 -4.84 11.69 -22.03
C LEU A 83 -3.88 11.42 -23.19
N THR A 84 -3.19 12.47 -23.64
CA THR A 84 -2.19 12.34 -24.71
C THR A 84 -0.83 12.07 -24.09
N VAL A 85 -0.21 10.94 -24.42
CA VAL A 85 1.10 10.57 -23.87
C VAL A 85 2.16 11.63 -24.24
N PRO A 86 2.74 12.34 -23.27
CA PRO A 86 3.74 13.36 -23.53
C PRO A 86 5.06 12.70 -23.95
N VAL A 87 5.86 13.40 -24.76
CA VAL A 87 7.19 12.91 -25.18
C VAL A 87 8.07 12.59 -23.97
N ALA A 88 7.99 13.41 -22.92
CA ALA A 88 8.74 13.22 -21.68
C ALA A 88 8.42 11.91 -20.94
N ALA A 89 7.24 11.32 -21.15
CA ALA A 89 6.90 10.02 -20.55
C ALA A 89 7.54 8.83 -21.27
N VAL A 90 8.09 9.03 -22.47
CA VAL A 90 8.63 7.95 -23.30
C VAL A 90 10.15 8.06 -23.35
N HIS A 91 10.79 7.34 -22.43
CA HIS A 91 12.24 7.17 -22.42
C HIS A 91 12.63 5.69 -22.44
N ASN A 92 13.91 5.43 -22.74
CA ASN A 92 14.45 4.09 -22.84
C ASN A 92 15.55 3.89 -21.79
N ILE A 93 15.14 3.79 -20.53
CA ILE A 93 16.03 3.46 -19.42
C ILE A 93 16.06 1.94 -19.27
N SER A 94 17.26 1.37 -19.30
CA SER A 94 17.45 -0.08 -19.16
C SER A 94 16.97 -0.57 -17.80
N GLY A 95 16.19 -1.66 -17.78
CA GLY A 95 15.67 -2.28 -16.55
C GLY A 95 14.42 -1.64 -15.96
N GLU A 96 13.88 -0.60 -16.60
CA GLU A 96 12.68 0.08 -16.14
C GLU A 96 11.39 -0.63 -16.59
N SER A 97 10.41 -0.72 -15.70
CA SER A 97 9.07 -1.19 -16.04
C SER A 97 8.25 -0.11 -16.76
N ARG A 98 7.54 -0.50 -17.82
CA ARG A 98 6.80 0.40 -18.71
C ARG A 98 5.59 -0.29 -19.35
N MET A 99 4.57 0.49 -19.68
CA MET A 99 3.43 0.09 -20.51
C MET A 99 3.78 0.00 -22.00
N LEU A 100 4.94 0.53 -22.41
CA LEU A 100 5.38 0.65 -23.81
C LEU A 100 4.54 1.68 -24.60
N LEU A 101 4.17 2.78 -23.94
CA LEU A 101 3.43 3.87 -24.58
C LEU A 101 4.25 4.54 -25.67
N LYS A 102 3.56 5.12 -26.66
CA LYS A 102 4.16 5.95 -27.71
C LYS A 102 3.79 7.42 -27.50
N ALA A 103 4.72 8.32 -27.77
CA ALA A 103 4.45 9.76 -27.68
C ALA A 103 3.32 10.16 -28.64
N GLY A 104 2.38 10.98 -28.17
CA GLY A 104 1.18 11.38 -28.91
C GLY A 104 0.07 10.35 -28.93
N GLN A 105 0.28 9.15 -28.37
CA GLN A 105 -0.79 8.16 -28.22
C GLN A 105 -1.88 8.68 -27.28
N SER A 106 -3.13 8.50 -27.65
CA SER A 106 -4.28 8.74 -26.77
C SER A 106 -4.58 7.48 -25.95
N VAL A 107 -4.62 7.60 -24.63
CA VAL A 107 -4.86 6.48 -23.70
C VAL A 107 -5.82 6.94 -22.61
N THR A 108 -6.76 6.08 -22.21
CA THR A 108 -7.69 6.43 -21.14
C THR A 108 -7.00 6.47 -19.77
N VAL A 109 -7.50 7.28 -18.83
CA VAL A 109 -6.99 7.28 -17.45
C VAL A 109 -7.09 5.89 -16.83
N GLY A 110 -8.16 5.14 -17.08
CA GLY A 110 -8.30 3.77 -16.58
C GLY A 110 -7.23 2.80 -17.10
N GLU A 111 -6.80 2.93 -18.36
CA GLU A 111 -5.69 2.14 -18.92
C GLU A 111 -4.34 2.55 -18.32
N LEU A 112 -4.08 3.85 -18.18
CA LEU A 112 -2.87 4.36 -17.53
C LEU A 112 -2.79 3.90 -16.08
N LEU A 113 -3.90 3.91 -15.34
CA LEU A 113 -3.97 3.41 -13.97
C LEU A 113 -3.64 1.92 -13.88
N ARG A 114 -4.18 1.12 -14.83
CA ARG A 114 -3.84 -0.31 -14.92
C ARG A 114 -2.36 -0.52 -15.20
N GLY A 115 -1.77 0.26 -16.10
CA GLY A 115 -0.34 0.17 -16.35
C GLY A 115 0.54 0.60 -15.17
N LEU A 116 0.13 1.65 -14.46
CA LEU A 116 0.78 2.10 -13.23
C LEU A 116 0.77 1.01 -12.16
N ILE A 117 -0.39 0.41 -11.91
CA ILE A 117 -0.60 -0.53 -10.79
C ILE A 117 -0.12 -1.94 -11.13
N VAL A 118 -0.49 -2.46 -12.31
CA VAL A 118 -0.20 -3.86 -12.70
C VAL A 118 1.23 -4.01 -13.19
N GLN A 119 1.69 -3.09 -14.05
CA GLN A 119 3.01 -3.18 -14.66
C GLN A 119 4.07 -2.36 -13.95
N SER A 120 3.71 -1.56 -12.94
CA SER A 120 4.62 -0.57 -12.36
C SER A 120 5.19 0.39 -13.41
N GLY A 121 4.39 0.68 -14.46
CA GLY A 121 4.83 1.43 -15.63
C GLY A 121 5.19 2.88 -15.31
N ASN A 122 6.44 3.27 -15.56
CA ASN A 122 6.91 4.64 -15.33
C ASN A 122 6.38 5.64 -16.37
N ASP A 123 6.25 5.20 -17.62
CA ASP A 123 5.60 5.95 -18.69
C ASP A 123 4.15 6.31 -18.34
N ALA A 124 3.43 5.37 -17.69
CA ALA A 124 2.10 5.62 -17.14
C ALA A 124 2.13 6.66 -16.01
N ALA A 125 3.07 6.51 -15.07
CA ALA A 125 3.22 7.40 -13.92
C ALA A 125 3.47 8.86 -14.36
N ILE A 126 4.41 9.06 -15.30
CA ILE A 126 4.77 10.38 -15.80
C ILE A 126 3.60 10.98 -16.61
N THR A 127 2.94 10.18 -17.46
CA THR A 127 1.77 10.66 -18.21
C THR A 127 0.68 11.17 -17.26
N LEU A 128 0.36 10.42 -16.21
CA LEU A 128 -0.63 10.82 -15.21
C LEU A 128 -0.20 12.07 -14.44
N ALA A 129 1.04 12.09 -13.95
CA ALA A 129 1.58 13.21 -13.18
C ALA A 129 1.53 14.53 -13.96
N LEU A 130 1.95 14.51 -15.23
CA LEU A 130 1.96 15.68 -16.09
C LEU A 130 0.56 16.21 -16.42
N HIS A 131 -0.45 15.35 -16.53
CA HIS A 131 -1.83 15.81 -16.75
C HIS A 131 -2.50 16.32 -15.47
N ILE A 132 -2.09 15.81 -14.30
CA ILE A 132 -2.63 16.27 -13.01
C ILE A 132 -2.05 17.64 -12.63
N ALA A 133 -0.73 17.82 -12.77
CA ALA A 133 -0.04 18.99 -12.21
C ALA A 133 0.68 19.87 -13.25
N GLY A 134 0.62 19.52 -14.54
CA GLY A 134 1.28 20.24 -15.64
C GLY A 134 2.80 20.04 -15.71
N SER A 135 3.45 19.58 -14.63
CA SER A 135 4.88 19.29 -14.57
C SER A 135 5.18 18.23 -13.51
N GLU A 136 6.34 17.57 -13.59
CA GLU A 136 6.78 16.65 -12.54
C GLU A 136 7.04 17.38 -11.23
N ALA A 137 7.62 18.60 -11.29
CA ALA A 137 7.85 19.43 -10.11
C ALA A 137 6.52 19.73 -9.38
N GLY A 138 5.53 20.26 -10.11
CA GLY A 138 4.21 20.53 -9.52
C GLY A 138 3.47 19.29 -9.03
N PHE A 139 3.85 18.09 -9.46
CA PHE A 139 3.26 16.84 -8.98
C PHE A 139 3.90 16.36 -7.67
N VAL A 140 5.16 16.71 -7.40
CA VAL A 140 5.92 16.26 -6.22
C VAL A 140 6.06 17.32 -5.12
N ASP A 141 5.50 18.51 -5.33
CA ASP A 141 5.39 19.58 -4.33
C ASP A 141 4.46 19.21 -3.16
#